data_AF-A0ABB5UQM7-F1
#
_entry.id   AF-A0ABB5UQM7-F1
#
_cell.length_a   1.000
_cell.length_b   1.000
_cell.length_c   1.000
_cell.angle_alpha   90.00
_cell.angle_beta   90.00
_cell.angle_gamma   90.00
#
_symmetry.space_group_name_H-M   'P 1'
#
loop_
_entity.id
_entity.type
_entity.pdbx_description
1 polymer ?
#
loop_
_entity_poly.entity_id
_entity_poly.type
_entity_poly.pdbx_seq_one_letter_code
_entity_poly.pdbx_strand_id
1 'polypeptide(L)'
;MEDLSCCPVLCRLTPLLLLIQLLTGGSLEEFSVLGPSDPIVAVLGGDAVLSCRVFPAMNAEDMELRWFRSKFSEAVFIYQNRQEQKEEQLAGYAGRASLKGSLL
;
A
#
# COMPACT_ATOMS: atom_id res chain seq x y z
N MET A 1 -6.44 13.19 48.63
CA MET A 1 -5.02 13.37 48.27
C MET A 1 -4.50 11.97 48.05
N GLU A 2 -4.55 11.53 46.80
CA GLU A 2 -4.25 10.14 46.44
C GLU A 2 -2.76 10.12 46.13
N ASP A 3 -1.99 9.50 47.03
CA ASP A 3 -0.56 9.29 46.83
C ASP A 3 -0.37 8.46 45.57
N LEU A 4 0.05 9.11 44.49
CA LEU A 4 0.67 8.46 43.33
C LEU A 4 1.96 7.80 43.83
N SER A 5 1.78 6.60 44.38
CA SER A 5 2.82 5.69 44.79
C SER A 5 3.74 5.44 43.60
N CYS A 6 4.98 5.88 43.77
CA CYS A 6 6.08 5.69 42.84
C CYS A 6 6.36 4.19 42.70
N CYS A 7 5.69 3.53 41.75
CA CYS A 7 5.98 2.15 41.39
C CYS A 7 7.36 2.09 40.68
N PRO A 8 8.41 1.50 41.28
CA PRO A 8 9.76 1.48 40.69
C PRO A 8 9.82 0.70 39.37
N VAL A 9 8.85 -0.19 39.15
CA VAL A 9 8.66 -0.93 37.90
C VAL A 9 8.24 0.01 36.76
N LEU A 10 7.35 0.98 37.01
CA LEU A 10 6.96 1.95 35.99
C LEU A 10 8.14 2.84 35.59
N CYS A 11 8.97 3.29 36.54
CA CYS A 11 10.16 4.09 36.24
C CYS A 11 11.24 3.34 35.45
N ARG A 12 11.31 2.01 35.54
CA ARG A 12 12.29 1.18 34.82
C ARG A 12 11.88 0.92 33.37
N LEU A 13 10.58 0.85 33.11
CA LEU A 13 10.03 0.51 31.79
C LEU A 13 9.84 1.73 30.89
N THR A 14 9.74 2.93 31.46
CA THR A 14 9.62 4.18 30.68
C THR A 14 10.75 4.39 29.67
N PRO A 15 12.06 4.24 29.99
CA PRO A 15 13.11 4.41 28.99
C PRO A 15 13.10 3.31 27.93
N LEU A 16 12.72 2.07 28.28
CA LEU A 16 12.59 0.97 27.32
C LEU A 16 11.44 1.23 26.35
N LEU A 17 10.29 1.69 26.86
CA LEU A 17 9.15 2.09 26.05
C LEU A 17 9.51 3.28 25.15
N LEU A 18 10.22 4.28 25.68
CA LEU A 18 10.69 5.42 24.89
C LEU A 18 11.65 4.99 23.78
N LEU A 19 12.56 4.04 24.07
CA LEU A 19 13.48 3.48 23.09
C LEU A 19 12.71 2.73 21.99
N ILE A 20 11.70 1.93 22.35
CA ILE A 20 10.83 1.25 21.38
C ILE A 20 10.13 2.30 20.51
N GLN A 21 9.53 3.34 21.10
CA GLN A 21 8.85 4.41 20.36
C GLN A 21 9.81 5.17 19.42
N LEU A 22 11.08 5.38 19.81
CA LEU A 22 12.09 5.97 18.92
C LEU A 22 12.51 5.01 17.79
N LEU A 23 12.58 3.71 18.06
CA LEU A 23 12.93 2.68 17.08
C LEU A 23 11.78 2.40 16.10
N THR A 24 10.53 2.52 16.55
CA THR A 24 9.31 2.33 15.74
C THR A 24 8.71 3.64 15.25
N GLY A 25 9.29 4.78 15.62
CA GLY A 25 8.87 6.12 15.23
C GLY A 25 9.22 6.42 13.78
N GLY A 26 8.72 5.59 12.86
CA GLY A 26 8.72 5.92 11.44
C GLY A 26 7.84 7.13 11.22
N SER A 27 8.35 8.14 10.51
CA SER A 27 7.50 9.16 9.93
C SER A 27 6.54 8.45 8.97
N LEU A 28 5.22 8.52 9.22
CA LEU A 28 4.24 8.13 8.23
C LEU A 28 4.30 9.20 7.13
N GLU A 29 5.14 8.97 6.12
CA GLU A 29 5.16 9.81 4.94
C GLU A 29 3.80 9.68 4.24
N GLU A 30 3.04 10.78 4.27
CA GLU A 30 1.77 10.86 3.57
C GLU A 30 2.05 10.87 2.06
N PHE A 31 1.39 9.97 1.33
CA PHE A 31 1.48 9.89 -0.12
C PHE A 31 0.09 9.89 -0.75
N SER A 32 0.03 10.30 -2.01
CA SER A 32 -1.18 10.28 -2.84
C SER A 32 -0.97 9.45 -4.08
N VAL A 33 -2.02 8.76 -4.53
CA VAL A 33 -2.04 8.05 -5.82
C VAL A 33 -2.74 8.93 -6.85
N LEU A 34 -2.02 9.30 -7.89
CA LEU A 34 -2.50 10.17 -8.95
C LEU A 34 -2.75 9.33 -10.21
N GLY A 35 -4.00 9.37 -10.69
CA GLY A 35 -4.41 8.77 -11.95
C GLY A 35 -4.24 9.72 -13.15
N PRO A 36 -4.61 9.28 -14.36
CA PRO A 36 -4.62 10.13 -15.54
C PRO A 36 -5.74 11.17 -15.44
N SER A 37 -5.51 12.36 -15.98
CA SER A 37 -6.52 13.43 -16.02
C SER A 37 -7.66 13.11 -16.98
N ASP A 38 -7.36 12.38 -18.05
CA ASP A 38 -8.31 12.03 -19.11
C ASP A 38 -8.62 10.52 -19.10
N PRO A 39 -9.82 10.12 -19.55
CA PRO A 39 -10.16 8.71 -19.69
C PRO A 39 -9.25 7.98 -20.68
N ILE A 40 -8.91 6.74 -20.35
CA ILE A 40 -8.17 5.86 -21.26
C ILE A 40 -9.16 5.16 -22.19
N VAL A 41 -8.98 5.34 -23.49
CA VAL A 41 -9.79 4.71 -24.53
C VAL A 41 -9.04 3.50 -25.07
N ALA A 42 -9.75 2.37 -25.20
CA ALA A 42 -9.21 1.13 -25.72
C ALA A 42 -10.06 0.59 -26.87
N VAL A 43 -9.41 -0.08 -27.81
CA VAL A 43 -10.09 -0.79 -28.91
C VAL A 43 -10.48 -2.18 -28.44
N LEU A 44 -11.65 -2.67 -28.85
CA LEU A 44 -12.09 -4.03 -28.55
C LEU A 44 -11.08 -5.06 -29.07
N GLY A 45 -10.67 -5.98 -28.20
CA GLY A 45 -9.66 -6.99 -28.51
C GLY A 45 -8.21 -6.50 -28.44
N GLY A 46 -7.98 -5.20 -28.22
CA GLY A 46 -6.66 -4.64 -27.96
C GLY A 46 -6.32 -4.58 -26.47
N ASP A 47 -5.10 -4.17 -26.18
CA ASP A 47 -4.61 -3.94 -24.82
C ASP A 47 -4.80 -2.47 -24.41
N ALA A 48 -4.94 -2.24 -23.11
CA ALA A 48 -5.02 -0.92 -22.50
C ALA A 48 -4.07 -0.83 -21.31
N VAL A 49 -3.41 0.32 -21.15
CA VAL A 49 -2.52 0.59 -20.01
C VAL A 49 -3.19 1.58 -19.09
N LEU A 50 -3.45 1.16 -17.85
CA LEU A 50 -3.97 2.02 -16.78
C LEU A 50 -2.81 2.57 -15.96
N SER A 51 -2.39 3.81 -16.26
CA SER A 51 -1.26 4.44 -15.57
C SER A 51 -1.68 5.12 -14.27
N CYS A 52 -0.96 4.85 -13.18
CA CYS A 52 -1.02 5.61 -11.94
C CYS A 52 0.40 5.93 -11.45
N ARG A 53 0.55 6.96 -10.63
CA ARG A 53 1.82 7.28 -9.96
C ARG A 53 1.61 7.68 -8.51
N VAL A 54 2.61 7.43 -7.68
CA VAL A 54 2.66 7.94 -6.31
C VAL A 54 3.28 9.34 -6.29
N PHE A 55 2.77 10.20 -5.40
CA PHE A 55 3.34 11.51 -5.13
C PHE A 55 3.38 11.76 -3.62
N PRO A 56 4.54 12.14 -3.03
CA PRO A 56 5.86 12.29 -3.66
C PRO A 56 6.37 11.00 -4.32
N ALA A 57 7.37 11.11 -5.20
CA ALA A 57 7.98 9.93 -5.81
C ALA A 57 8.70 9.12 -4.73
N MET A 58 8.35 7.84 -4.62
CA MET A 58 8.88 6.92 -3.62
C MET A 58 8.88 5.49 -4.17
N ASN A 59 9.69 4.62 -3.58
CA ASN A 59 9.71 3.20 -3.91
C ASN A 59 8.40 2.54 -3.46
N ALA A 60 7.71 1.89 -4.39
CA ALA A 60 6.44 1.19 -4.18
C ALA A 60 6.56 -0.35 -4.29
N GLU A 61 7.77 -0.90 -4.42
CA GLU A 61 8.03 -2.35 -4.57
C GLU A 61 7.51 -3.17 -3.37
N ASP A 62 7.58 -2.61 -2.17
CA ASP A 62 7.12 -3.26 -0.93
C ASP A 62 5.67 -2.90 -0.57
N MET A 63 4.97 -2.13 -1.41
CA MET A 63 3.56 -1.78 -1.22
C MET A 63 2.63 -2.80 -1.88
N GLU A 64 1.41 -2.93 -1.34
CA GLU A 64 0.33 -3.57 -2.11
C GLU A 64 -0.13 -2.61 -3.20
N LEU A 65 -0.17 -3.13 -4.43
CA LEU A 65 -0.75 -2.44 -5.57
C LEU A 65 -1.96 -3.24 -6.05
N ARG A 66 -3.10 -2.55 -6.20
CA ARG A 66 -4.37 -3.19 -6.56
C ARG A 66 -5.15 -2.32 -7.54
N TRP A 67 -5.49 -2.88 -8.69
CA TRP A 67 -6.57 -2.37 -9.53
C TRP A 67 -7.84 -3.13 -9.21
N PHE A 68 -8.93 -2.39 -9.02
CA PHE A 68 -10.27 -2.94 -8.83
C PHE A 68 -11.27 -2.15 -9.67
N ARG A 69 -12.46 -2.71 -9.86
CA ARG A 69 -13.54 -2.01 -10.59
C ARG A 69 -14.22 -0.97 -9.71
N SER A 70 -15.46 -1.21 -9.30
CA SER A 70 -16.23 -0.26 -8.49
C SER A 70 -16.14 -0.57 -7.01
N LYS A 71 -15.83 -1.83 -6.66
CA LYS A 71 -15.67 -2.29 -5.26
C LYS A 71 -14.27 -2.86 -5.08
N PHE A 72 -13.71 -2.69 -3.89
CA PHE A 72 -12.38 -3.21 -3.56
C PHE A 72 -12.26 -4.74 -3.74
N SER A 73 -13.35 -5.47 -3.51
CA SER A 73 -13.44 -6.92 -3.72
C SER A 73 -13.46 -7.34 -5.20
N GLU A 74 -13.72 -6.41 -6.13
CA GLU A 74 -13.75 -6.66 -7.57
C GLU A 74 -12.35 -6.48 -8.17
N ALA A 75 -11.39 -7.25 -7.66
CA ALA A 75 -9.99 -7.14 -8.05
C ALA A 75 -9.77 -7.51 -9.53
N VAL A 76 -9.09 -6.63 -10.23
CA VAL A 76 -8.64 -6.79 -11.63
C VAL A 76 -7.19 -7.23 -11.67
N PHE A 77 -6.35 -6.65 -10.81
CA PHE A 77 -4.93 -6.96 -10.69
C PHE A 77 -4.46 -6.71 -9.26
N ILE A 78 -3.61 -7.58 -8.73
CA ILE A 78 -3.04 -7.46 -7.40
C ILE A 78 -1.55 -7.81 -7.48
N TYR A 79 -0.72 -6.93 -6.93
CA TYR A 79 0.69 -7.15 -6.64
C TYR A 79 0.92 -6.95 -5.15
N GLN A 80 1.44 -7.97 -4.48
CA GLN A 80 1.69 -7.97 -3.05
C GLN A 80 2.84 -8.94 -2.76
N ASN A 81 3.66 -8.67 -1.74
CA ASN A 81 4.81 -9.51 -1.38
C ASN A 81 5.75 -9.73 -2.57
N ARG A 82 5.94 -8.67 -3.37
CA ARG A 82 6.74 -8.65 -4.59
C ARG A 82 6.29 -9.61 -5.71
N GLN A 83 5.04 -10.07 -5.67
CA GLN A 83 4.51 -11.05 -6.62
C GLN A 83 3.08 -10.70 -7.06
N GLU A 84 2.73 -11.08 -8.29
CA GLU A 84 1.36 -10.99 -8.77
C GLU A 84 0.48 -12.07 -8.10
N GLN A 85 -0.60 -11.65 -7.45
CA GLN A 85 -1.56 -12.56 -6.81
C GLN A 85 -2.69 -12.85 -7.80
N LYS A 86 -2.65 -14.02 -8.45
CA LYS A 86 -3.59 -14.37 -9.54
C LYS A 86 -4.89 -14.98 -9.00
N GLU A 87 -4.81 -15.65 -7.86
CA GLU A 87 -5.89 -16.39 -7.22
C GLU A 87 -6.98 -15.46 -6.66
N GLU A 88 -6.61 -14.23 -6.30
CA GLU A 88 -7.53 -13.22 -5.79
C GLU A 88 -8.21 -12.38 -6.89
N GLN A 89 -7.80 -12.54 -8.15
CA GLN A 89 -8.37 -11.78 -9.26
C GLN A 89 -9.76 -12.31 -9.61
N LEU A 90 -10.66 -11.41 -10.02
CA LEU A 90 -11.92 -11.81 -10.62
C LEU A 90 -11.66 -12.70 -11.84
N ALA A 91 -12.42 -13.78 -11.97
CA ALA A 91 -12.23 -14.79 -13.01
C ALA A 91 -12.16 -14.22 -14.45
N GLY A 92 -12.87 -13.12 -14.73
CA GLY A 92 -12.86 -12.45 -16.04
C GLY A 92 -11.58 -11.66 -16.38
N TYR A 93 -10.70 -11.46 -15.39
CA TYR A 93 -9.44 -10.72 -15.52
C TYR A 93 -8.20 -11.58 -15.26
N ALA A 94 -8.36 -12.74 -14.63
CA ALA A 94 -7.26 -13.68 -14.38
C ALA A 94 -6.47 -13.99 -15.66
N GLY A 95 -5.17 -13.72 -15.63
CA GLY A 95 -4.27 -13.92 -16.77
C GLY A 95 -4.41 -12.91 -17.92
N ARG A 96 -5.20 -11.85 -17.73
CA ARG A 96 -5.44 -10.79 -18.74
C ARG A 96 -4.88 -9.43 -18.33
N ALA A 97 -4.32 -9.32 -17.13
CA ALA A 97 -3.67 -8.13 -16.63
C ALA A 97 -2.25 -8.48 -16.16
N SER A 98 -1.31 -7.54 -16.34
CA SER A 98 0.09 -7.67 -15.93
C SER A 98 0.63 -6.31 -15.53
N LEU A 99 1.57 -6.27 -14.60
CA LEU A 99 2.26 -5.02 -14.26
C LEU A 99 3.16 -4.55 -15.41
N LYS A 100 3.12 -3.26 -15.73
CA LYS A 100 4.03 -2.60 -16.67
C LYS A 100 4.75 -1.45 -15.97
N GLY A 101 6.08 -1.42 -16.11
CA GLY A 101 6.93 -0.35 -15.56
C GLY A 101 7.74 -0.77 -14.33
N SER A 102 8.46 0.20 -13.77
CA SER A 102 9.23 0.06 -12.53
C SER A 102 8.39 0.51 -11.34
N LEU A 103 8.51 -0.20 -10.22
CA LEU A 103 7.99 0.23 -8.92
C LEU A 103 9.06 0.94 -8.06
N LEU A 104 10.29 1.04 -8.56
CA LEU A 104 11.38 1.81 -7.97
C LEU A 104 11.29 3.29 -8.33
#